data_AF-A0A1K2HNX2-F1
#
_entry.id   AF-A0A1K2HNX2-F1
#
_cell.length_a   1.000
_cell.length_b   1.000
_cell.length_c   1.000
_cell.angle_alpha   90.00
_cell.angle_beta   90.00
_cell.angle_gamma   90.00
#
_symmetry.space_group_name_H-M   'P 1'
#
loop_
_entity.id
_entity.type
_entity.pdbx_description
1 polymer ?
#
loop_
_entity_poly.entity_id
_entity_poly.type
_entity_poly.pdbx_seq_one_letter_code
_entity_poly.pdbx_strand_id
1 'polypeptide(L)'
;MLTALLVFVALVVALYLANQLAERHLRKRAMQLDSSAQDEATAEVAEAYFRAQPDIGALRRANVFAQLGRPAQCDDWDRGRLICTWRGQDRCLCIDTRDEDIDAVYLLDPAHSAYSDPALEVIWERPAAARPGERGAD
;
A
#
# COMPACT_ATOMS: atom_id res chain seq x y z
N MET A 1 -25.67 -41.75 -31.77
CA MET A 1 -24.28 -41.52 -31.29
C MET A 1 -23.94 -40.03 -31.17
N LEU A 2 -24.36 -39.17 -32.11
CA LEU A 2 -24.07 -37.72 -32.07
C LEU A 2 -24.61 -36.99 -30.82
N THR A 3 -25.83 -37.33 -30.38
CA THR A 3 -26.47 -36.72 -29.19
C THR A 3 -25.76 -37.05 -27.88
N ALA A 4 -25.30 -38.29 -27.71
CA ALA A 4 -24.55 -38.70 -26.51
C ALA A 4 -23.19 -37.98 -26.40
N LEU A 5 -22.52 -37.73 -27.53
CA LEU A 5 -21.26 -36.98 -27.58
C LEU A 5 -21.47 -35.51 -27.19
N LEU A 6 -22.55 -34.87 -27.68
CA LEU A 6 -22.87 -33.48 -27.35
C LEU A 6 -23.19 -33.30 -25.86
N VAL A 7 -23.92 -34.24 -25.25
CA VAL A 7 -24.22 -34.22 -23.81
C VAL A 7 -22.94 -34.38 -22.99
N PHE A 8 -22.05 -35.28 -23.39
CA PHE A 8 -20.78 -35.50 -22.72
C PHE A 8 -19.89 -34.24 -22.77
N VAL A 9 -19.77 -33.61 -23.95
CA VAL A 9 -18.99 -32.36 -24.11
C VAL A 9 -19.59 -31.24 -23.27
N ALA A 10 -20.91 -31.08 -23.25
CA ALA A 10 -21.58 -30.07 -22.42
C ALA A 10 -21.30 -30.29 -20.92
N LEU A 11 -21.30 -31.54 -20.45
CA LEU A 11 -21.01 -31.88 -19.05
C LEU A 11 -19.57 -31.52 -18.67
N VAL A 12 -18.60 -31.84 -19.53
CA VAL A 12 -17.18 -31.51 -19.31
C VAL A 12 -16.97 -30.00 -19.27
N VAL A 13 -17.60 -29.25 -20.17
CA VAL A 13 -17.54 -27.79 -20.18
C VAL A 13 -18.17 -27.21 -18.92
N ALA A 14 -19.32 -27.72 -18.47
CA ALA A 14 -19.97 -27.26 -17.25
C ALA A 14 -19.10 -27.51 -16.01
N LEU A 15 -18.48 -28.69 -15.90
CA LEU A 15 -17.55 -29.02 -14.81
C LEU A 15 -16.31 -28.12 -14.83
N TYR A 16 -15.75 -27.86 -16.02
CA TYR A 16 -14.61 -26.96 -16.17
C TYR A 16 -14.94 -25.53 -15.75
N LEU A 17 -16.11 -25.01 -16.16
CA LEU A 17 -16.56 -23.68 -15.76
C LEU A 17 -16.85 -23.59 -14.25
N ALA A 18 -17.44 -24.63 -13.66
CA ALA A 18 -17.66 -24.71 -12.22
C ALA A 18 -16.33 -24.70 -11.45
N ASN A 19 -15.31 -25.42 -11.93
CA ASN A 19 -13.97 -25.43 -11.32
C ASN A 19 -13.30 -24.05 -11.43
N GLN A 20 -13.36 -23.40 -12.59
CA GLN A 20 -12.84 -22.04 -12.79
C GLN A 20 -13.52 -21.00 -11.89
N LEU A 21 -14.83 -21.12 -11.67
CA LEU A 21 -15.56 -20.26 -10.74
C LEU A 21 -15.16 -20.53 -9.29
N ALA A 22 -15.03 -21.79 -8.88
CA ALA A 22 -14.57 -22.16 -7.55
C ALA A 22 -13.16 -21.61 -7.27
N GLU A 23 -12.23 -21.74 -8.23
CA GLU A 23 -10.89 -21.16 -8.13
C GLU A 23 -10.92 -19.63 -8.01
N ARG A 24 -11.78 -18.94 -8.77
CA ARG A 24 -11.94 -17.47 -8.64
C ARG A 24 -12.47 -17.08 -7.27
N HIS A 25 -13.42 -17.84 -6.72
CA HIS A 25 -13.94 -17.59 -5.37
C HIS A 25 -12.90 -17.88 -4.28
N LEU A 26 -12.13 -18.97 -4.43
CA LEU A 26 -11.04 -19.29 -3.52
C LEU A 26 -9.91 -18.26 -3.60
N ARG A 27 -9.54 -17.77 -4.79
CA ARG A 27 -8.57 -16.68 -4.96
C ARG A 27 -9.06 -15.37 -4.36
N LYS A 28 -10.33 -15.01 -4.55
CA LYS A 28 -10.93 -13.82 -3.90
C LYS A 28 -10.92 -13.95 -2.39
N ARG A 29 -11.22 -15.14 -1.85
CA ARG A 29 -11.14 -15.40 -0.40
C ARG A 29 -9.71 -15.42 0.10
N ALA A 30 -8.76 -16.00 -0.63
CA ALA A 30 -7.35 -15.99 -0.29
C ALA A 30 -6.79 -14.56 -0.28
N MET A 31 -7.17 -13.72 -1.27
CA MET A 31 -6.85 -12.29 -1.26
C MET A 31 -7.50 -11.55 -0.07
N GLN A 32 -8.72 -11.91 0.34
CA GLN A 32 -9.35 -11.35 1.55
C GLN A 32 -8.67 -11.84 2.84
N LEU A 33 -8.22 -13.09 2.89
CA LEU A 33 -7.53 -13.68 4.04
C LEU A 33 -6.08 -13.18 4.19
N ASP A 34 -5.37 -12.89 3.09
CA ASP A 34 -4.07 -12.20 3.14
C ASP A 34 -4.22 -10.73 3.58
N SER A 35 -5.39 -10.11 3.38
CA SER A 35 -5.68 -8.78 3.95
C SER A 35 -6.00 -8.80 5.45
N SER A 36 -5.98 -9.98 6.09
CA SER A 36 -6.50 -10.21 7.45
C SER A 36 -5.46 -10.73 8.45
N ALA A 37 -4.16 -10.54 8.25
CA ALA A 37 -3.16 -11.06 9.20
C ALA A 37 -1.98 -10.11 9.51
N GLN A 38 -2.13 -8.81 9.29
CA GLN A 38 -1.38 -7.79 10.02
C GLN A 38 -2.36 -6.66 10.31
N ASP A 39 -2.71 -6.48 11.59
CA ASP A 39 -3.48 -5.31 12.01
C ASP A 39 -2.70 -4.06 11.58
N GLU A 40 -3.35 -3.21 10.79
CA GLU A 40 -2.80 -1.91 10.42
C GLU A 40 -2.41 -1.16 11.70
N ALA A 41 -1.16 -0.73 11.78
CA ALA A 41 -0.69 0.07 12.90
C ALA A 41 -1.49 1.38 13.00
N THR A 42 -1.72 1.88 14.21
CA THR A 42 -2.26 3.24 14.36
C THR A 42 -1.21 4.28 13.99
N ALA A 43 -1.62 5.53 13.75
CA ALA A 43 -0.69 6.62 13.48
C ALA A 43 0.38 6.78 14.57
N GLU A 44 0.01 6.58 15.84
CA GLU A 44 0.91 6.70 16.99
C GLU A 44 1.99 5.61 16.99
N VAL A 45 1.63 4.38 16.60
CA VAL A 45 2.58 3.26 16.47
C VAL A 45 3.51 3.49 15.28
N ALA A 46 2.97 3.93 14.14
CA ALA A 46 3.76 4.25 12.96
C ALA A 46 4.75 5.39 13.24
N GLU A 47 4.32 6.42 13.97
CA GLU A 47 5.19 7.53 14.36
C GLU A 47 6.33 7.07 15.26
N ALA A 48 6.01 6.31 16.32
CA ALA A 48 7.01 5.78 17.22
C ALA A 48 8.03 4.91 16.46
N TYR A 49 7.57 4.11 15.49
CA TYR A 49 8.43 3.35 14.61
C TYR A 49 9.40 4.27 13.86
N PHE A 50 8.91 5.26 13.11
CA PHE A 50 9.77 6.13 12.30
C PHE A 50 10.75 6.95 13.15
N ARG A 51 10.32 7.49 14.29
CA ARG A 51 11.21 8.24 15.19
C ARG A 51 12.32 7.38 15.79
N ALA A 52 12.10 6.07 15.91
CA ALA A 52 13.12 5.15 16.40
C ALA A 52 14.11 4.70 15.29
N GLN A 53 13.85 5.01 14.01
CA GLN A 53 14.71 4.58 12.91
C GLN A 53 15.94 5.49 12.80
N PRO A 54 17.17 4.94 12.89
CA PRO A 54 18.39 5.73 12.77
C PRO A 54 18.66 6.21 11.34
N ASP A 55 18.12 5.52 10.33
CA ASP A 55 18.28 5.86 8.92
C ASP A 55 16.99 5.55 8.13
N ILE A 56 16.07 6.50 8.11
CA ILE A 56 14.81 6.40 7.37
C ILE A 56 15.06 6.32 5.86
N GLY A 57 16.12 6.97 5.36
CA GLY A 57 16.41 7.06 3.92
C GLY A 57 16.82 5.73 3.29
N ALA A 58 17.26 4.76 4.10
CA ALA A 58 17.57 3.40 3.69
C ALA A 58 16.37 2.44 3.75
N LEU A 59 15.24 2.85 4.34
CA LEU A 59 14.06 2.02 4.43
C LEU A 59 13.38 1.88 3.08
N ARG A 60 12.84 0.68 2.85
CA ARG A 60 12.00 0.38 1.69
C ARG A 60 10.55 0.31 2.13
N ARG A 61 9.65 0.85 1.31
CA ARG A 61 8.21 0.85 1.57
C ARG A 61 7.66 -0.55 1.86
N ALA A 62 8.05 -1.55 1.08
CA ALA A 62 7.66 -2.94 1.34
C ALA A 62 8.06 -3.43 2.76
N ASN A 63 9.24 -3.02 3.26
CA ASN A 63 9.69 -3.39 4.61
C ASN A 63 8.89 -2.66 5.68
N VAL A 64 8.53 -1.39 5.45
CA VAL A 64 7.66 -0.64 6.36
C VAL A 64 6.30 -1.32 6.46
N PHE A 65 5.69 -1.70 5.34
CA PHE A 65 4.39 -2.38 5.36
C PHE A 65 4.47 -3.76 6.00
N ALA A 66 5.58 -4.48 5.84
CA ALA A 66 5.80 -5.75 6.53
C ALA A 66 5.95 -5.58 8.06
N GLN A 67 6.23 -4.39 8.57
CA GLN A 67 6.36 -4.12 10.01
C GLN A 67 5.10 -3.46 10.60
N LEU A 68 4.50 -2.51 9.89
CA LEU A 68 3.37 -1.70 10.34
C LEU A 68 2.01 -2.14 9.78
N GLY A 69 2.00 -3.19 8.97
CA GLY A 69 0.85 -3.50 8.13
C GLY A 69 0.71 -2.49 6.98
N ARG A 70 -0.09 -2.87 5.99
CA ARG A 70 -0.40 -1.98 4.87
C ARG A 70 -1.43 -0.94 5.34
N PRO A 71 -1.17 0.37 5.16
CA PRO A 71 -2.12 1.40 5.52
C PRO A 71 -3.40 1.31 4.67
N ALA A 72 -4.54 1.68 5.25
CA ALA A 72 -5.83 1.66 4.56
C ALA A 72 -5.86 2.59 3.35
N GLN A 73 -5.10 3.69 3.39
CA GLN A 73 -4.98 4.65 2.30
C GLN A 73 -3.54 4.67 1.80
N CYS A 74 -3.35 4.29 0.53
CA CYS A 74 -2.11 4.55 -0.19
C CYS A 74 -2.41 4.79 -1.68
N ASP A 75 -2.22 6.03 -2.11
CA ASP A 75 -2.71 6.57 -3.37
C ASP A 75 -1.55 7.09 -4.24
N ASP A 76 -1.63 6.88 -5.55
CA ASP A 76 -0.66 7.39 -6.54
C ASP A 76 -0.99 8.84 -6.86
N TRP A 77 -0.16 9.74 -6.36
CA TRP A 77 -0.34 11.18 -6.47
C TRP A 77 0.28 11.74 -7.76
N ASP A 78 1.50 11.32 -8.10
CA ASP A 78 2.19 11.78 -9.30
C ASP A 78 3.21 10.76 -9.82
N ARG A 79 2.84 10.03 -10.87
CA ARG A 79 3.72 9.17 -11.69
C ARG A 79 4.68 8.32 -10.86
N GLY A 80 4.15 7.51 -9.94
CA GLY A 80 4.94 6.62 -9.09
C GLY A 80 5.34 7.23 -7.75
N ARG A 81 4.91 8.47 -7.48
CA ARG A 81 4.89 9.06 -6.14
C ARG A 81 3.64 8.59 -5.39
N LEU A 82 3.83 7.74 -4.39
CA LEU A 82 2.75 7.18 -3.58
C LEU A 82 2.76 7.82 -2.20
N ILE A 83 1.59 8.30 -1.78
CA ILE A 83 1.37 8.82 -0.43
C ILE A 83 0.57 7.77 0.34
N CYS A 84 1.15 7.24 1.40
CA CYS A 84 0.52 6.21 2.23
C CYS A 84 0.34 6.70 3.66
N THR A 85 -0.79 6.36 4.27
CA THR A 85 -1.30 7.08 5.43
C THR A 85 -1.84 6.14 6.50
N TRP A 86 -1.28 6.23 7.71
CA TRP A 86 -1.83 5.61 8.92
C TRP A 86 -2.61 6.67 9.71
N ARG A 87 -3.87 6.36 10.04
CA ARG A 87 -4.76 7.28 10.75
C ARG A 87 -4.79 6.98 12.24
N GLY A 88 -4.77 8.03 13.04
CA GLY A 88 -5.01 8.03 14.49
C GLY A 88 -6.17 8.96 14.83
N GLN A 89 -6.48 9.08 16.13
CA GLN A 89 -7.56 9.95 16.58
C GLN A 89 -7.18 11.44 16.47
N ASP A 90 -5.95 11.77 16.86
CA ASP A 90 -5.49 13.17 16.97
C ASP A 90 -4.50 13.57 15.86
N ARG A 91 -3.94 12.59 15.16
CA ARG A 91 -2.95 12.82 14.11
C ARG A 91 -2.96 11.73 13.06
N CYS A 92 -2.38 12.07 11.93
CA CYS A 92 -2.29 11.24 10.75
C CYS A 92 -0.81 11.17 10.35
N LEU A 93 -0.24 9.97 10.23
CA LEU A 93 1.12 9.82 9.75
C LEU A 93 1.10 9.48 8.26
N CYS A 94 1.81 10.29 7.48
CA CYS A 94 1.95 10.10 6.05
C CYS A 94 3.40 9.83 5.71
N ILE A 95 3.59 8.88 4.79
CA ILE A 95 4.84 8.71 4.07
C ILE A 95 4.62 9.08 2.62
N ASP A 96 5.57 9.83 2.10
CA ASP A 96 5.73 10.07 0.68
C ASP A 96 6.83 9.16 0.16
N THR A 97 6.52 8.42 -0.89
CA THR A 97 7.42 7.43 -1.46
C THR A 97 7.49 7.60 -2.97
N ARG A 98 8.66 7.35 -3.54
CA ARG A 98 8.83 7.21 -5.00
C ARG A 98 9.33 5.80 -5.26
N ASP A 99 8.56 5.06 -6.06
CA ASP A 99 8.74 3.62 -6.22
C ASP A 99 8.72 2.88 -4.85
N GLU A 100 9.88 2.42 -4.39
CA GLU A 100 10.06 1.74 -3.09
C GLU A 100 10.81 2.58 -2.06
N ASP A 101 11.33 3.75 -2.45
CA ASP A 101 12.13 4.61 -1.59
C ASP A 101 11.25 5.63 -0.87
N ILE A 102 11.53 5.83 0.43
CA ILE A 102 10.87 6.86 1.23
C ILE A 102 11.53 8.20 0.96
N ASP A 103 10.74 9.19 0.56
CA ASP A 103 11.20 10.55 0.29
C ASP A 103 10.83 11.52 1.41
N ALA A 104 9.71 11.29 2.11
CA ALA A 104 9.38 12.05 3.30
C ALA A 104 8.49 11.25 4.27
N VAL A 105 8.56 11.63 5.54
CA VAL A 105 7.69 11.15 6.62
C VAL A 105 7.23 12.37 7.42
N TYR A 106 5.92 12.55 7.53
CA TYR A 106 5.35 13.75 8.15
C TYR A 106 4.02 13.45 8.85
N LEU A 107 3.68 14.32 9.79
CA LEU A 107 2.42 14.30 10.52
C LEU A 107 1.46 15.34 9.95
N LEU A 108 0.18 14.98 9.93
CA LEU A 108 -0.92 15.84 9.54
C LEU A 108 -2.02 15.81 10.59
N ASP A 109 -2.83 16.86 10.58
CA ASP A 109 -4.14 16.84 11.24
C ASP A 109 -5.01 15.77 10.55
N PRO A 110 -5.76 14.93 11.27
CA PRO A 110 -6.64 13.93 10.66
C PRO A 110 -7.65 14.49 9.65
N ALA A 111 -8.03 15.76 9.81
CA ALA A 111 -8.93 16.48 8.90
C ALA A 111 -8.22 17.03 7.65
N HIS A 112 -6.89 17.07 7.63
CA HIS A 112 -6.11 17.57 6.51
C HIS A 112 -5.94 16.53 5.40
N SER A 113 -5.91 17.03 4.18
CA SER A 113 -5.57 16.31 2.96
C SER A 113 -4.05 16.14 2.86
N ALA A 114 -3.60 14.90 2.66
CA ALA A 114 -2.19 14.59 2.49
C ALA A 114 -1.53 15.18 1.23
N TYR A 115 -2.34 15.77 0.35
CA TYR A 115 -1.95 16.25 -0.97
C TYR A 115 -1.70 17.75 -1.06
N SER A 116 -2.38 18.52 -0.21
CA SER A 116 -2.49 19.97 -0.38
C SER A 116 -2.32 20.74 0.91
N ASP A 117 -2.59 20.11 2.06
CA ASP A 117 -2.53 20.78 3.34
C ASP A 117 -1.12 20.67 3.95
N PRO A 118 -0.72 21.68 4.74
CA PRO A 118 0.61 21.71 5.34
C PRO A 118 0.75 20.62 6.42
N ALA A 119 1.94 20.02 6.48
CA ALA A 119 2.35 19.14 7.56
C ALA A 119 2.33 19.87 8.90
N LEU A 120 1.81 19.22 9.94
CA LEU A 120 1.96 19.66 11.32
C LEU A 120 3.43 19.56 11.75
N GLU A 121 4.10 18.50 11.32
CA GLU A 121 5.51 18.24 11.60
C GLU A 121 6.11 17.39 10.48
N VAL A 122 7.35 17.67 10.09
CA VAL A 122 8.15 16.80 9.22
C VAL A 122 9.10 16.01 10.11
N ILE A 123 8.89 14.68 10.19
CA ILE A 123 9.75 13.78 10.97
C ILE A 123 11.08 13.58 10.24
N TRP A 124 11.00 13.40 8.92
CA TRP A 124 12.17 13.24 8.06
C TRP A 124 11.82 13.58 6.62
N GLU A 125 12.79 14.13 5.90
CA GLU A 125 12.69 14.41 4.47
C GLU A 125 14.03 14.14 3.80
N ARG A 126 14.01 13.49 2.63
CA ARG A 126 15.18 13.24 1.82
C ARG A 126 15.80 14.57 1.39
N PRO A 127 17.10 14.80 1.66
CA PRO A 127 17.79 15.99 1.19
C PRO A 127 17.66 16.15 -0.33
N ALA A 128 17.38 17.37 -0.80
CA ALA A 128 17.17 17.65 -2.22
C ALA A 128 18.35 17.17 -3.11
N ALA A 129 19.59 17.30 -2.63
CA ALA A 129 20.79 16.83 -3.35
C ALA A 129 20.84 15.31 -3.57
N ALA A 130 20.04 14.54 -2.84
CA ALA A 130 19.96 13.09 -2.92
C ALA A 130 18.70 12.58 -3.65
N ARG A 131 17.85 13.49 -4.18
CA ARG A 131 16.65 13.11 -4.93
C ARG A 131 17.02 12.76 -6.37
N PRO A 132 16.73 11.53 -6.85
CA PRO A 132 16.95 11.19 -8.24
C PRO A 132 16.05 12.05 -9.14
N GLY A 133 16.66 12.89 -9.98
CA GLY A 133 15.96 13.66 -11.02
C GLY A 133 15.94 15.18 -10.83
N GLU A 134 16.22 15.70 -9.64
CA GLU A 134 16.39 17.14 -9.39
C GLU A 134 17.87 17.53 -9.58
N ARG A 135 18.39 17.40 -10.80
CA ARG A 135 19.63 18.11 -11.14
C ARG A 135 19.29 19.60 -11.23
N GLY A 136 19.96 20.39 -10.39
CA GLY A 136 19.78 21.83 -10.25
C GLY A 136 19.61 22.55 -11.57
N ALA A 137 18.58 23.38 -11.64
CA ALA A 137 18.59 24.53 -12.52
C ALA A 137 19.53 25.56 -11.90
N ASP A 138 20.82 25.39 -12.16
CA ASP A 138 21.81 26.47 -12.12
C ASP A 138 21.96 27.06 -13.53
#